data_AF-A0A850AD62-F1
#
_entry.id   AF-A0A850AD62-F1
#
_cell.length_a   1.000
_cell.length_b   1.000
_cell.length_c   1.000
_cell.angle_alpha   90.00
_cell.angle_beta   90.00
_cell.angle_gamma   90.00
#
_symmetry.space_group_name_H-M   'P 1'
#
loop_
_entity.id
_entity.type
_entity.pdbx_description
1 polymer ?
#
loop_
_entity_poly.entity_id
_entity_poly.type
_entity_poly.pdbx_seq_one_letter_code
_entity_poly.pdbx_strand_id
1 'polypeptide(L)'
;MPSEKIIIYCDGACSGNQFEQNVGGWGAVLQYKDRVKEIYGGEKNTTNNRMELTACIKALEQVKLKNAEIEIYCDSAYIVNCFRQGWHLKWQRNGWMTSKKAPVENRDLWERLISLADQHQVTFQKVKGHAGVELNERADQLANRGMAEAEKNPSQSPVANRPSPIANRQSPIANRQSKITNASPDPRLDYRAVEGGYLLRLPRGARVMETLLDFIREKNIDGGALSAIGAVEEVELGYFRLSDHQYLRKKLNGIYELVAFSGNVSYVDGQPMVHAHAVLGDPGFQTVAGHFFDGAVAVTMEIYLTVFSDKIARRRDEETGLNLLDL
;
A
#
# COMPACT_ATOMS: atom_id res chain seq x y z
N MET A 1 6.35 31.10 29.65
CA MET A 1 4.94 30.69 29.48
C MET A 1 4.98 29.42 28.64
N PRO A 2 4.31 28.32 29.00
CA PRO A 2 4.17 27.19 28.10
C PRO A 2 3.50 27.69 26.81
N SER A 3 3.99 27.26 25.64
CA SER A 3 3.58 27.83 24.35
C SER A 3 2.07 27.69 24.17
N GLU A 4 1.40 28.77 23.77
CA GLU A 4 -0.04 28.78 23.42
C GLU A 4 -0.29 28.19 22.04
N LYS A 5 0.46 27.14 21.69
CA LYS A 5 0.48 26.54 20.37
C LYS A 5 -0.52 25.39 20.30
N ILE A 6 -1.23 25.31 19.18
CA ILE A 6 -2.08 24.16 18.87
C ILE A 6 -1.20 23.14 18.13
N ILE A 7 -1.10 21.95 18.70
CA ILE A 7 -0.42 20.82 18.08
C ILE A 7 -1.50 19.93 17.47
N ILE A 8 -1.34 19.58 16.19
CA ILE A 8 -2.28 18.73 15.46
C ILE A 8 -1.52 17.58 14.85
N TYR A 9 -1.97 16.35 15.07
CA TYR A 9 -1.52 15.17 14.33
C TYR A 9 -2.65 14.76 13.39
N CYS A 10 -2.32 14.48 12.13
CA CYS A 10 -3.28 14.08 11.11
C CYS A 10 -2.78 12.85 10.37
N ASP A 11 -3.70 11.95 10.04
CA ASP A 11 -3.43 10.79 9.20
C ASP A 11 -4.63 10.43 8.33
N GLY A 12 -4.36 9.76 7.20
CA GLY A 12 -5.34 9.26 6.27
C GLY A 12 -4.99 7.84 5.82
N ALA A 13 -5.99 6.96 5.82
CA ALA A 13 -5.87 5.59 5.37
C ALA A 13 -6.89 5.31 4.27
N CYS A 14 -6.55 4.48 3.29
CA CYS A 14 -7.49 4.05 2.27
C CYS A 14 -7.25 2.57 1.90
N SER A 15 -8.31 1.77 1.98
CA SER A 15 -8.32 0.38 1.50
C SER A 15 -8.91 0.34 0.09
N GLY A 16 -8.15 -0.24 -0.85
CA GLY A 16 -8.59 -0.40 -2.23
C GLY A 16 -8.48 0.86 -3.09
N ASN A 17 -7.61 1.82 -2.75
CA ASN A 17 -7.38 3.10 -3.43
C ASN A 17 -7.27 3.02 -4.98
N GLN A 18 -6.85 1.88 -5.52
CA GLN A 18 -6.71 1.55 -6.94
C GLN A 18 -8.01 1.13 -7.64
N PHE A 19 -9.10 0.97 -6.91
CA PHE A 19 -10.41 0.56 -7.43
C PHE A 19 -11.41 1.72 -7.38
N GLU A 20 -12.37 1.70 -8.31
CA GLU A 20 -13.47 2.68 -8.36
C GLU A 20 -14.36 2.58 -7.11
N GLN A 21 -14.46 1.38 -6.53
CA GLN A 21 -15.06 1.14 -5.22
C GLN A 21 -13.97 0.90 -4.19
N ASN A 22 -13.86 1.82 -3.24
CA ASN A 22 -12.91 1.74 -2.17
C ASN A 22 -13.48 2.41 -0.92
N VAL A 23 -12.76 2.31 0.20
CA VAL A 23 -13.14 3.03 1.42
C VAL A 23 -11.90 3.64 2.03
N GLY A 24 -12.01 4.88 2.45
CA GLY A 24 -10.97 5.59 3.16
C GLY A 24 -11.48 6.15 4.48
N GLY A 25 -10.54 6.40 5.37
CA GLY A 25 -10.75 7.04 6.65
C GLY A 25 -9.70 8.09 6.92
N TRP A 26 -10.07 9.10 7.69
CA TRP A 26 -9.19 10.17 8.12
C TRP A 26 -9.30 10.33 9.63
N GLY A 27 -8.20 10.70 10.27
CA GLY A 27 -8.10 10.86 11.71
C GLY A 27 -7.25 12.05 12.08
N ALA A 28 -7.62 12.78 13.14
CA ALA A 28 -6.78 13.83 13.68
C ALA A 28 -6.90 13.95 15.21
N VAL A 29 -5.79 14.31 15.83
CA VAL A 29 -5.68 14.61 17.26
C VAL A 29 -5.21 16.06 17.41
N LEU A 30 -6.00 16.89 18.06
CA LEU A 30 -5.69 18.29 18.33
C LEU A 30 -5.41 18.46 19.81
N GLN A 31 -4.27 19.05 20.14
CA GLN A 31 -3.86 19.36 21.50
C GLN A 31 -3.67 20.87 21.65
N TYR A 32 -4.31 21.44 22.68
CA TYR A 32 -4.15 22.84 23.06
C TYR A 32 -4.23 22.94 24.59
N LYS A 33 -3.14 23.43 25.20
CA LYS A 33 -2.96 23.45 26.66
C LYS A 33 -3.13 22.03 27.23
N ASP A 34 -4.05 21.85 28.17
CA ASP A 34 -4.40 20.58 28.84
C ASP A 34 -5.49 19.78 28.10
N ARG A 35 -5.99 20.27 26.96
CA ARG A 35 -7.10 19.66 26.23
C ARG A 35 -6.61 18.91 25.01
N VAL A 36 -7.12 17.69 24.86
CA VAL A 36 -6.95 16.86 23.66
C VAL A 36 -8.33 16.63 23.05
N LYS A 37 -8.42 16.77 21.73
CA LYS A 37 -9.61 16.50 20.95
C LYS A 37 -9.27 15.55 19.81
N GLU A 38 -9.97 14.43 19.76
CA GLU A 38 -9.87 13.45 18.70
C GLU A 38 -11.06 13.58 17.75
N ILE A 39 -10.80 13.55 16.45
CA ILE A 39 -11.81 13.57 15.41
C ILE A 39 -11.45 12.56 14.33
N TYR A 40 -12.46 11.98 13.69
CA TYR A 40 -12.28 11.03 12.61
C TYR A 40 -13.54 10.98 11.74
N GLY A 41 -13.38 10.37 10.57
CA GLY A 41 -14.48 10.07 9.66
C GLY A 41 -13.98 9.19 8.52
N GLY A 42 -14.88 8.78 7.64
CA GLY A 42 -14.51 8.01 6.46
C GLY A 42 -15.46 8.24 5.30
N GLU A 43 -14.97 7.92 4.12
CA GLU A 43 -15.67 8.13 2.85
C GLU A 43 -15.46 6.92 1.95
N LYS A 44 -16.49 6.57 1.18
CA LYS A 44 -16.36 5.58 0.10
C LYS A 44 -15.86 6.24 -1.18
N ASN A 45 -15.20 5.47 -2.02
CA ASN A 45 -14.74 5.85 -3.36
C ASN A 45 -13.87 7.11 -3.32
N THR A 46 -12.92 7.11 -2.38
CA THR A 46 -12.00 8.20 -2.11
C THR A 46 -10.57 7.75 -2.41
N THR A 47 -9.57 8.52 -2.00
CA THR A 47 -8.17 8.10 -2.11
C THR A 47 -7.39 8.39 -0.84
N ASN A 48 -6.22 7.75 -0.67
CA ASN A 48 -5.36 8.02 0.49
C ASN A 48 -5.02 9.52 0.59
N ASN A 49 -4.56 10.12 -0.51
CA ASN A 49 -4.25 11.55 -0.57
C ASN A 49 -5.45 12.43 -0.21
N ARG A 50 -6.67 12.05 -0.62
CA ARG A 50 -7.89 12.78 -0.24
C ARG A 50 -8.16 12.66 1.25
N MET A 51 -7.98 11.48 1.85
CA MET A 51 -8.17 11.28 3.29
C MET A 51 -7.12 12.03 4.12
N GLU A 52 -5.85 12.00 3.73
CA GLU A 52 -4.78 12.77 4.37
C GLU A 52 -5.10 14.28 4.33
N LEU A 53 -5.49 14.81 3.16
CA LEU A 53 -5.88 16.22 3.03
C LEU A 53 -7.11 16.55 3.86
N THR A 54 -8.10 15.65 3.87
CA THR A 54 -9.34 15.81 4.64
C THR A 54 -9.06 15.84 6.14
N ALA A 55 -8.13 15.02 6.65
CA ALA A 55 -7.71 15.05 8.06
C ALA A 55 -7.21 16.45 8.45
N CYS A 56 -6.30 17.03 7.67
CA CYS A 56 -5.79 18.39 7.91
C CYS A 56 -6.89 19.45 7.83
N ILE A 57 -7.76 19.39 6.82
CA ILE A 57 -8.89 20.32 6.67
C ILE A 57 -9.81 20.24 7.87
N LYS A 58 -10.25 19.04 8.25
CA LYS A 58 -11.20 18.81 9.34
C LYS A 58 -10.62 19.23 10.68
N ALA A 59 -9.32 19.03 10.89
CA ALA A 59 -8.63 19.53 12.07
C ALA A 59 -8.60 21.06 12.13
N LEU A 60 -8.19 21.73 11.05
CA LEU A 60 -8.18 23.20 10.99
C LEU A 60 -9.58 23.81 11.15
N GLU A 61 -10.63 23.15 10.63
CA GLU A 61 -12.02 23.58 10.84
C GLU A 61 -12.45 23.55 12.32
N GLN A 62 -11.75 22.81 13.19
CA GLN A 62 -12.01 22.83 14.63
C GLN A 62 -11.34 23.99 15.38
N VAL A 63 -10.41 24.70 14.72
CA VAL A 63 -9.68 25.81 15.36
C VAL A 63 -10.57 27.04 15.41
N LYS A 64 -10.94 27.43 16.63
CA LYS A 64 -11.82 28.59 16.88
C LYS A 64 -11.05 29.89 17.13
N LEU A 65 -9.76 29.78 17.46
CA LEU A 65 -8.90 30.94 17.70
C LEU A 65 -8.55 31.61 16.38
N LYS A 66 -8.50 32.94 16.35
CA LYS A 66 -8.03 33.69 15.18
C LYS A 66 -6.51 33.83 15.25
N ASN A 67 -5.83 33.76 14.09
CA ASN A 67 -4.38 33.96 13.97
C ASN A 67 -3.53 33.05 14.90
N ALA A 68 -3.94 31.79 15.09
CA ALA A 68 -3.29 30.88 16.03
C ALA A 68 -1.89 30.39 15.57
N GLU A 69 -1.03 30.19 16.57
CA GLU A 69 0.15 29.30 16.59
C GLU A 69 -0.22 27.84 16.25
N ILE A 70 0.02 27.29 15.05
CA ILE A 70 -0.32 25.87 14.74
C ILE A 70 0.87 25.08 14.21
N GLU A 71 1.12 23.91 14.80
CA GLU A 71 2.00 22.86 14.25
C GLU A 71 1.16 21.67 13.83
N ILE A 72 1.20 21.33 12.54
CA ILE A 72 0.57 20.13 12.00
C ILE A 72 1.65 19.10 11.73
N TYR A 73 1.54 17.94 12.36
CA TYR A 73 2.36 16.77 12.15
C TYR A 73 1.58 15.78 11.27
N CYS A 74 2.17 15.38 10.15
CA CYS A 74 1.68 14.26 9.36
C CYS A 74 2.83 13.53 8.67
N ASP A 75 2.60 12.27 8.32
CA ASP A 75 3.52 11.44 7.55
C ASP A 75 3.22 11.45 6.05
N SER A 76 2.29 12.29 5.59
CA SER A 76 2.09 12.58 4.17
C SER A 76 3.24 13.44 3.64
N ALA A 77 4.11 12.86 2.81
CA ALA A 77 5.13 13.63 2.10
C ALA A 77 4.49 14.64 1.13
N TYR A 78 3.32 14.31 0.59
CA TYR A 78 2.58 15.17 -0.33
C TYR A 78 2.17 16.48 0.34
N ILE A 79 1.59 16.41 1.55
CA ILE A 79 1.17 17.59 2.30
C ILE A 79 2.38 18.40 2.77
N VAL A 80 3.31 17.75 3.47
CA VAL A 80 4.43 18.46 4.10
C VAL A 80 5.32 19.13 3.05
N ASN A 81 5.63 18.46 1.93
CA ASN A 81 6.46 19.06 0.89
C ASN A 81 5.74 20.19 0.17
N CYS A 82 4.42 20.09 -0.04
CA CYS A 82 3.65 21.16 -0.69
C CYS A 82 3.76 22.49 0.05
N PHE A 83 3.65 22.48 1.38
CA PHE A 83 3.79 23.68 2.20
C PHE A 83 5.24 24.11 2.37
N ARG A 84 6.15 23.18 2.74
CA ARG A 84 7.57 23.50 2.98
C ARG A 84 8.29 24.02 1.73
N GLN A 85 7.97 23.50 0.56
CA GLN A 85 8.62 23.85 -0.71
C GLN A 85 7.80 24.85 -1.54
N GLY A 86 6.66 25.31 -1.03
CA GLY A 86 5.80 26.31 -1.69
C GLY A 86 5.21 25.84 -3.03
N TRP A 87 4.82 24.57 -3.16
CA TRP A 87 4.19 24.06 -4.39
C TRP A 87 2.84 24.74 -4.65
N HIS A 88 2.02 24.88 -3.61
CA HIS A 88 0.72 25.56 -3.68
C HIS A 88 0.81 26.98 -4.25
N LEU A 89 1.83 27.76 -3.86
CA LEU A 89 2.06 29.11 -4.40
C LEU A 89 2.34 29.09 -5.91
N LYS A 90 3.11 28.09 -6.38
CA LYS A 90 3.40 27.92 -7.81
C LYS A 90 2.14 27.49 -8.57
N TRP A 91 1.37 26.57 -8.01
CA TRP A 91 0.11 26.10 -8.57
C TRP A 91 -0.92 27.22 -8.70
N GLN A 92 -1.12 28.03 -7.66
CA GLN A 92 -2.05 29.17 -7.73
C GLN A 92 -1.63 30.19 -8.81
N ARG A 93 -0.33 30.44 -8.97
CA ARG A 93 0.20 31.37 -9.99
C ARG A 93 0.09 30.85 -11.43
N ASN A 94 0.17 29.55 -11.63
CA ASN A 94 0.19 28.95 -12.96
C ASN A 94 -1.15 28.33 -13.39
N GLY A 95 -2.24 28.66 -12.68
CA GLY A 95 -3.59 28.19 -13.00
C GLY A 95 -3.86 26.73 -12.60
N TRP A 96 -3.23 26.26 -11.52
CA TRP A 96 -3.34 24.91 -10.97
C TRP A 96 -2.80 23.81 -11.87
N MET A 97 -1.60 24.04 -12.40
CA MET A 97 -0.89 23.11 -13.26
C MET A 97 0.39 22.58 -12.59
N THR A 98 0.67 21.31 -12.78
CA THR A 98 1.93 20.68 -12.38
C THR A 98 3.07 21.09 -13.32
N SER A 99 4.32 20.81 -12.94
CA SER A 99 5.49 21.05 -13.81
C SER A 99 5.44 20.28 -15.13
N LYS A 100 4.70 19.17 -15.17
CA LYS A 100 4.44 18.35 -16.36
C LYS A 100 3.28 18.88 -17.22
N LYS A 101 2.75 20.07 -16.92
CA LYS A 101 1.57 20.67 -17.60
C LYS A 101 0.30 19.82 -17.53
N ALA A 102 0.14 19.03 -16.46
CA ALA A 102 -1.13 18.38 -16.13
C ALA A 102 -1.83 19.14 -15.00
N PRO A 103 -3.18 19.12 -14.91
CA PRO A 103 -3.90 19.69 -13.77
C PRO A 103 -3.43 19.11 -12.44
N VAL A 104 -3.39 19.94 -11.41
CA VAL A 104 -3.08 19.49 -10.04
C VAL A 104 -4.24 18.64 -9.51
N GLU A 105 -3.93 17.44 -9.06
CA GLU A 105 -4.91 16.54 -8.43
C GLU A 105 -5.41 17.10 -7.10
N ASN A 106 -6.64 16.74 -6.70
CA ASN A 106 -7.26 17.16 -5.44
C ASN A 106 -7.29 18.68 -5.22
N ARG A 107 -7.36 19.44 -6.32
CA ARG A 107 -7.42 20.91 -6.29
C ARG A 107 -8.52 21.43 -5.35
N ASP A 108 -9.68 20.77 -5.34
CA ASP A 108 -10.81 21.10 -4.48
C ASP A 108 -10.41 21.11 -2.99
N LEU A 109 -9.68 20.09 -2.54
CA LEU A 109 -9.20 19.98 -1.16
C LEU A 109 -8.03 20.92 -0.90
N TRP A 110 -7.13 21.11 -1.87
CA TRP A 110 -6.02 22.04 -1.73
C TRP A 110 -6.46 23.48 -1.54
N GLU A 111 -7.39 23.96 -2.40
CA GLU A 111 -7.95 25.31 -2.29
C GLU A 111 -8.56 25.52 -0.89
N ARG A 112 -9.27 24.51 -0.37
CA ARG A 112 -9.84 24.55 0.98
C ARG A 112 -8.78 24.57 2.08
N LEU A 113 -7.80 23.67 2.00
CA LEU A 113 -6.74 23.56 3.01
C LEU A 113 -5.89 24.83 3.09
N ILE A 114 -5.50 25.40 1.95
CA ILE A 114 -4.73 26.65 1.89
C ILE A 114 -5.54 27.80 2.50
N SER A 115 -6.82 27.94 2.13
CA SER A 115 -7.68 29.00 2.68
C SER A 115 -7.87 28.91 4.21
N LEU A 116 -7.86 27.70 4.77
CA LEU A 116 -7.90 27.50 6.23
C LEU A 116 -6.53 27.78 6.86
N ALA A 117 -5.45 27.32 6.24
CA ALA A 117 -4.10 27.54 6.74
C ALA A 117 -3.72 29.03 6.75
N ASP A 118 -4.11 29.80 5.74
CA ASP A 118 -3.83 31.24 5.60
C ASP A 118 -4.46 32.11 6.71
N GLN A 119 -5.43 31.57 7.48
CA GLN A 119 -6.03 32.25 8.62
C GLN A 119 -5.16 32.19 9.90
N HIS A 120 -4.08 31.41 9.85
CA HIS A 120 -3.26 31.05 11.01
C HIS A 120 -1.77 31.04 10.65
N GLN A 121 -0.92 30.96 11.66
CA GLN A 121 0.51 30.75 11.48
C GLN A 121 0.78 29.24 11.55
N VAL A 122 0.53 28.55 10.43
CA VAL A 122 0.64 27.09 10.35
C VAL A 122 2.03 26.66 9.88
N THR A 123 2.63 25.73 10.59
CA THR A 123 3.83 25.02 10.15
C THR A 123 3.56 23.53 10.02
N PHE A 124 4.08 22.92 8.95
CA PHE A 124 3.91 21.49 8.68
C PHE A 124 5.21 20.74 9.02
N GLN A 125 5.08 19.74 9.87
CA GLN A 125 6.16 18.90 10.37
C GLN A 125 6.01 17.47 9.85
N LYS A 126 7.05 16.98 9.19
CA LYS A 126 7.10 15.58 8.78
C LYS A 126 7.35 14.72 10.02
N VAL A 127 6.48 13.74 10.24
CA VAL A 127 6.74 12.61 11.12
C VAL A 127 6.91 11.35 10.30
N LYS A 128 7.60 10.37 10.88
CA LYS A 128 7.73 9.05 10.29
C LYS A 128 6.51 8.24 10.72
N GLY A 129 5.76 7.71 9.76
CA GLY A 129 4.66 6.78 10.02
C GLY A 129 5.16 5.54 10.78
N HIS A 130 4.32 5.04 11.69
CA HIS A 130 4.57 3.83 12.49
C HIS A 130 5.94 3.79 13.19
N ALA A 131 6.35 4.92 13.79
CA ALA A 131 7.66 5.08 14.42
C ALA A 131 7.61 5.21 15.95
N GLY A 132 6.50 4.85 16.61
CA GLY A 132 6.32 4.99 18.05
C GLY A 132 5.93 6.41 18.49
N VAL A 133 5.54 7.29 17.56
CA VAL A 133 5.05 8.63 17.90
C VAL A 133 3.59 8.52 18.29
N GLU A 134 3.35 8.45 19.60
CA GLU A 134 2.04 8.15 20.21
C GLU A 134 0.85 8.89 19.56
N LEU A 135 0.95 10.22 19.38
CA LEU A 135 -0.14 11.01 18.79
C LEU A 135 -0.32 10.79 17.29
N ASN A 136 0.74 10.43 16.57
CA ASN A 136 0.63 10.05 15.16
C ASN A 136 -0.01 8.67 15.02
N GLU A 137 0.41 7.71 15.83
CA GLU A 137 -0.22 6.37 15.88
C GLU A 137 -1.68 6.46 16.31
N ARG A 138 -2.01 7.43 17.18
CA ARG A 138 -3.39 7.70 17.53
C ARG A 138 -4.18 8.24 16.34
N ALA A 139 -3.62 9.15 15.55
CA ALA A 139 -4.25 9.64 14.33
C ALA A 139 -4.48 8.52 13.29
N ASP A 140 -3.50 7.62 13.12
CA ASP A 140 -3.62 6.41 12.28
C ASP A 140 -4.76 5.49 12.74
N GLN A 141 -4.83 5.21 14.06
CA GLN A 141 -5.92 4.41 14.64
C GLN A 141 -7.30 5.05 14.38
N LEU A 142 -7.38 6.38 14.50
CA LEU A 142 -8.59 7.14 14.22
C LEU A 142 -8.98 7.08 12.74
N ALA A 143 -8.02 7.16 11.82
CA ALA A 143 -8.25 7.00 10.39
C ALA A 143 -8.77 5.59 10.06
N ASN A 144 -8.14 4.54 10.59
CA ASN A 144 -8.59 3.16 10.41
C ASN A 144 -9.99 2.91 11.00
N ARG A 145 -10.30 3.55 12.13
CA ARG A 145 -11.66 3.52 12.70
C ARG A 145 -12.67 4.17 11.75
N GLY A 146 -12.38 5.36 11.24
CA GLY A 146 -13.26 6.06 10.30
C GLY A 146 -13.53 5.25 9.04
N MET A 147 -12.50 4.59 8.51
CA MET A 147 -12.62 3.68 7.37
C MET A 147 -13.55 2.50 7.68
N ALA A 148 -13.37 1.83 8.83
CA ALA A 148 -14.21 0.70 9.23
C ALA A 148 -15.68 1.10 9.48
N GLU A 149 -15.95 2.30 10.00
CA GLU A 149 -17.31 2.80 10.19
C GLU A 149 -17.98 3.18 8.85
N ALA A 150 -17.22 3.74 7.91
CA ALA A 150 -17.70 4.04 6.56
C ALA A 150 -18.03 2.76 5.78
N GLU A 151 -17.28 1.67 6.00
CA GLU A 151 -17.55 0.38 5.38
C GLU A 151 -18.89 -0.22 5.85
N LYS A 152 -19.16 -0.14 7.17
CA LYS A 152 -20.35 -0.72 7.82
C LYS A 152 -21.64 0.07 7.58
N ASN A 153 -21.56 1.35 7.24
CA ASN A 153 -22.74 2.19 6.96
C ASN A 153 -22.99 2.33 5.44
N PRO A 154 -24.05 1.69 4.88
CA PRO A 154 -24.38 1.83 3.46
C PRO A 154 -24.96 3.21 3.07
N SER A 155 -25.14 4.13 4.02
CA SER A 155 -25.97 5.34 3.83
C SER A 155 -25.24 6.66 4.09
N GLN A 156 -24.00 6.81 3.62
CA GLN A 156 -23.39 8.14 3.44
C GLN A 156 -22.65 8.19 2.09
N SER A 157 -23.42 8.47 1.04
CA SER A 157 -22.86 9.12 -0.15
C SER A 157 -23.02 10.62 0.04
N PRO A 158 -22.02 11.43 -0.35
CA PRO A 158 -22.41 12.50 -1.27
C PRO A 158 -21.35 12.91 -2.31
N VAL A 159 -21.93 13.48 -3.37
CA VAL A 159 -21.40 14.34 -4.45
C VAL A 159 -20.54 13.68 -5.54
N ALA A 160 -21.24 13.32 -6.60
CA ALA A 160 -20.71 13.04 -7.93
C ALA A 160 -19.84 14.20 -8.44
N ASN A 161 -18.60 13.91 -8.82
CA ASN A 161 -17.83 14.77 -9.70
C ASN A 161 -17.94 14.25 -11.14
N ARG A 162 -18.47 15.10 -12.02
CA ARG A 162 -18.53 14.89 -13.46
C ARG A 162 -17.12 14.82 -14.05
N PRO A 163 -16.89 14.02 -15.11
CA PRO A 163 -15.58 13.92 -15.75
C PRO A 163 -15.29 15.18 -16.59
N SER A 164 -14.04 15.64 -16.55
CA SER A 164 -13.48 16.56 -17.56
C SER A 164 -12.60 15.77 -18.55
N PRO A 165 -12.52 16.18 -19.82
CA PRO A 165 -12.24 15.27 -20.91
C PRO A 165 -10.78 15.32 -21.39
N ILE A 166 -10.43 14.24 -22.11
CA ILE A 166 -9.51 14.14 -23.26
C ILE A 166 -8.35 13.15 -23.06
N ALA A 167 -8.57 12.04 -23.77
CA ALA A 167 -7.66 11.24 -24.58
C ALA A 167 -6.51 10.50 -23.90
N ASN A 168 -6.65 9.17 -23.86
CA ASN A 168 -5.59 8.36 -24.43
C ASN A 168 -6.16 7.24 -25.31
N ARG A 169 -5.52 7.04 -26.46
CA ARG A 169 -5.93 6.14 -27.55
C ARG A 169 -5.91 4.69 -27.06
N GLN A 170 -7.02 3.98 -27.23
CA GLN A 170 -7.06 2.53 -27.22
C GLN A 170 -7.13 2.01 -28.65
N SER A 171 -6.23 1.09 -29.00
CA SER A 171 -6.40 0.19 -30.13
C SER A 171 -7.32 -0.97 -29.72
N PRO A 172 -8.18 -1.51 -30.61
CA PRO A 172 -9.27 -2.37 -30.21
C PRO A 172 -8.84 -3.84 -30.14
N ILE A 173 -9.15 -4.52 -29.04
CA ILE A 173 -9.32 -5.97 -29.05
C ILE A 173 -10.78 -6.27 -28.71
N ALA A 174 -11.40 -6.97 -29.65
CA ALA A 174 -12.83 -7.21 -29.74
C ALA A 174 -13.37 -8.02 -28.57
N ASN A 175 -14.56 -7.60 -28.14
CA ASN A 175 -15.42 -8.23 -27.16
C ASN A 175 -15.93 -9.58 -27.70
N ARG A 176 -15.63 -10.69 -27.03
CA ARG A 176 -16.43 -11.93 -27.12
C ARG A 176 -17.05 -12.19 -25.76
N GLN A 177 -18.35 -11.93 -25.69
CA GLN A 177 -19.20 -12.30 -24.57
C GLN A 177 -19.21 -13.82 -24.39
N SER A 178 -18.85 -14.29 -23.21
CA SER A 178 -19.40 -15.53 -22.65
C SER A 178 -20.06 -15.20 -21.31
N LYS A 179 -21.32 -15.61 -21.19
CA LYS A 179 -22.13 -15.56 -19.98
C LYS A 179 -21.40 -16.30 -18.86
N ILE A 180 -21.10 -15.62 -17.75
CA ILE A 180 -20.86 -16.28 -16.46
C ILE A 180 -21.70 -15.57 -15.41
N THR A 181 -22.45 -16.41 -14.71
CA THR A 181 -23.48 -16.16 -13.72
C THR A 181 -22.93 -15.52 -12.45
N ASN A 182 -23.74 -14.69 -11.79
CA ASN A 182 -23.52 -14.15 -10.46
C ASN A 182 -23.14 -15.26 -9.47
N ALA A 183 -21.89 -15.28 -9.03
CA ALA A 183 -21.41 -16.04 -7.89
C ALA A 183 -20.61 -15.09 -6.98
N SER A 184 -20.89 -15.15 -5.68
CA SER A 184 -20.20 -14.41 -4.61
C SER A 184 -18.70 -14.76 -4.59
N PRO A 185 -17.77 -13.83 -4.27
CA PRO A 185 -16.34 -14.11 -4.34
C PRO A 185 -15.91 -15.01 -3.17
N ASP A 186 -15.50 -16.22 -3.53
CA ASP A 186 -14.80 -17.17 -2.68
C ASP A 186 -13.29 -16.89 -2.76
N PRO A 187 -12.51 -16.84 -1.66
CA PRO A 187 -11.07 -16.52 -1.68
C PRO A 187 -10.19 -17.68 -2.18
N ARG A 188 -10.66 -18.46 -3.15
CA ARG A 188 -9.92 -19.62 -3.68
C ARG A 188 -8.90 -19.19 -4.74
N LEU A 189 -7.74 -19.85 -4.71
CA LEU A 189 -6.69 -19.75 -5.74
C LEU A 189 -7.27 -20.11 -7.11
N ASP A 190 -7.12 -19.20 -8.09
CA ASP A 190 -7.43 -19.49 -9.48
C ASP A 190 -6.20 -20.02 -10.19
N TYR A 191 -6.36 -21.07 -11.01
CA TYR A 191 -5.27 -21.56 -11.84
C TYR A 191 -5.74 -22.14 -13.18
N ARG A 192 -4.83 -22.16 -14.13
CA ARG A 192 -4.98 -22.84 -15.42
C ARG A 192 -3.74 -23.66 -15.71
N ALA A 193 -3.92 -24.95 -16.02
CA ALA A 193 -2.86 -25.77 -16.58
C ALA A 193 -2.51 -25.29 -18.00
N VAL A 194 -1.22 -25.25 -18.28
CA VAL A 194 -0.65 -24.90 -19.60
C VAL A 194 0.41 -25.94 -19.97
N GLU A 195 0.90 -25.88 -21.20
CA GLU A 195 2.03 -26.72 -21.59
C GLU A 195 3.24 -26.43 -20.69
N GLY A 196 3.79 -27.48 -20.08
CA GLY A 196 4.95 -27.37 -19.19
C GLY A 196 4.68 -26.80 -17.80
N GLY A 197 3.42 -26.56 -17.39
CA GLY A 197 3.15 -26.12 -16.01
C GLY A 197 1.78 -25.46 -15.78
N TYR A 198 1.77 -24.37 -15.00
CA TYR A 198 0.56 -23.71 -14.53
C TYR A 198 0.67 -22.19 -14.55
N LEU A 199 -0.43 -21.53 -14.87
CA LEU A 199 -0.68 -20.13 -14.58
C LEU A 199 -1.50 -20.05 -13.30
N LEU A 200 -1.01 -19.35 -12.29
CA LEU A 200 -1.70 -19.16 -11.02
C LEU A 200 -2.06 -17.68 -10.86
N ARG A 201 -3.21 -17.43 -10.22
CA ARG A 201 -3.61 -16.10 -9.77
C ARG A 201 -4.02 -16.18 -8.31
N LEU A 202 -3.15 -15.70 -7.44
CA LEU A 202 -3.42 -15.66 -6.01
C LEU A 202 -4.35 -14.46 -5.72
N PRO A 203 -5.44 -14.65 -4.97
CA PRO A 203 -6.35 -13.58 -4.62
C PRO A 203 -5.77 -12.67 -3.54
N ARG A 204 -6.34 -11.48 -3.38
CA ARG A 204 -6.02 -10.58 -2.28
C ARG A 204 -6.15 -11.28 -0.92
N GLY A 205 -5.20 -11.01 -0.02
CA GLY A 205 -5.13 -11.56 1.32
C GLY A 205 -4.50 -12.95 1.40
N ALA A 206 -4.27 -13.62 0.26
CA ALA A 206 -3.58 -14.91 0.26
C ALA A 206 -2.13 -14.77 0.76
N ARG A 207 -1.71 -15.64 1.68
CA ARG A 207 -0.30 -15.78 2.07
C ARG A 207 0.45 -16.48 0.93
N VAL A 208 1.42 -15.79 0.35
CA VAL A 208 2.07 -16.20 -0.90
C VAL A 208 2.73 -17.57 -0.76
N MET A 209 3.53 -17.77 0.29
CA MET A 209 4.30 -19.02 0.45
C MET A 209 3.42 -20.20 0.85
N GLU A 210 2.45 -19.98 1.74
CA GLU A 210 1.47 -21.00 2.14
C GLU A 210 0.67 -21.48 0.94
N THR A 211 0.08 -20.54 0.18
CA THR A 211 -0.76 -20.84 -0.98
C THR A 211 0.03 -21.58 -2.07
N LEU A 212 1.28 -21.18 -2.31
CA LEU A 212 2.16 -21.86 -3.27
C LEU A 212 2.49 -23.29 -2.82
N LEU A 213 2.88 -23.47 -1.55
CA LEU A 213 3.23 -24.80 -1.02
C LEU A 213 2.02 -25.74 -1.03
N ASP A 214 0.83 -25.26 -0.69
CA ASP A 214 -0.39 -26.06 -0.73
C ASP A 214 -0.74 -26.49 -2.15
N PHE A 215 -0.63 -25.59 -3.14
CA PHE A 215 -0.82 -25.93 -4.54
C PHE A 215 0.21 -26.96 -5.03
N ILE A 216 1.49 -26.79 -4.67
CA ILE A 216 2.58 -27.71 -5.04
C ILE A 216 2.32 -29.11 -4.47
N ARG A 217 1.88 -29.20 -3.22
CA ARG A 217 1.50 -30.48 -2.59
C ARG A 217 0.30 -31.11 -3.28
N GLU A 218 -0.76 -30.33 -3.50
CA GLU A 218 -1.99 -30.81 -4.16
C GLU A 218 -1.70 -31.39 -5.55
N LYS A 219 -0.80 -30.75 -6.29
CA LYS A 219 -0.43 -31.16 -7.65
C LYS A 219 0.74 -32.14 -7.72
N ASN A 220 1.33 -32.53 -6.58
CA ASN A 220 2.52 -33.38 -6.52
C ASN A 220 3.66 -32.88 -7.42
N ILE A 221 3.98 -31.58 -7.34
CA ILE A 221 5.01 -30.96 -8.17
C ILE A 221 6.38 -31.15 -7.49
N ASP A 222 7.25 -31.93 -8.11
CA ASP A 222 8.53 -32.38 -7.54
C ASP A 222 9.76 -31.55 -7.94
N GLY A 223 9.57 -30.63 -8.89
CA GLY A 223 10.63 -29.77 -9.40
C GLY A 223 10.04 -28.72 -10.34
N GLY A 224 10.58 -27.51 -10.28
CA GLY A 224 10.09 -26.44 -11.15
C GLY A 224 10.79 -25.11 -10.95
N ALA A 225 10.43 -24.16 -11.81
CA ALA A 225 10.82 -22.77 -11.71
C ALA A 225 9.57 -21.90 -11.71
N LEU A 226 9.62 -20.78 -10.99
CA LEU A 226 8.52 -19.85 -10.96
C LEU A 226 8.99 -18.42 -11.19
N SER A 227 8.12 -17.63 -11.81
CA SER A 227 8.23 -16.18 -11.89
C SER A 227 6.87 -15.55 -11.63
N ALA A 228 6.87 -14.36 -11.05
CA ALA A 228 5.63 -13.66 -10.77
C ALA A 228 5.78 -12.15 -10.79
N ILE A 229 4.63 -11.51 -10.97
CA ILE A 229 4.41 -10.08 -10.79
C ILE A 229 3.11 -9.86 -10.00
N GLY A 230 2.93 -8.68 -9.44
CA GLY A 230 1.73 -8.37 -8.66
C GLY A 230 1.97 -7.27 -7.65
N ALA A 231 1.17 -7.25 -6.60
CA ALA A 231 1.36 -6.34 -5.48
C ALA A 231 1.23 -7.11 -4.17
N VAL A 232 2.09 -6.79 -3.21
CA VAL A 232 2.24 -7.51 -1.94
C VAL A 232 2.29 -6.54 -0.76
N GLU A 233 1.86 -7.01 0.40
CA GLU A 233 1.92 -6.32 1.69
C GLU A 233 2.40 -7.27 2.78
N GLU A 234 2.73 -6.73 3.95
CA GLU A 234 3.23 -7.52 5.10
C GLU A 234 4.42 -8.44 4.73
N VAL A 235 5.34 -7.91 3.91
CA VAL A 235 6.43 -8.70 3.33
C VAL A 235 7.59 -8.83 4.31
N GLU A 236 8.16 -10.03 4.41
CA GLU A 236 9.43 -10.27 5.09
C GLU A 236 10.51 -10.65 4.06
N LEU A 237 11.57 -9.82 3.96
CA LEU A 237 12.75 -10.09 3.15
C LEU A 237 13.95 -10.48 3.99
N GLY A 238 14.88 -11.21 3.39
CA GLY A 238 16.11 -11.71 4.00
C GLY A 238 17.37 -11.34 3.23
N TYR A 239 18.44 -11.05 3.97
CA TYR A 239 19.83 -11.04 3.49
C TYR A 239 20.64 -12.06 4.28
N PHE A 240 21.26 -13.03 3.60
CA PHE A 240 22.07 -14.05 4.26
C PHE A 240 23.48 -13.52 4.55
N ARG A 241 23.88 -13.52 5.83
CA ARG A 241 25.24 -13.14 6.25
C ARG A 241 26.15 -14.35 6.30
N LEU A 242 27.20 -14.32 5.50
CA LEU A 242 28.23 -15.37 5.47
C LEU A 242 29.08 -15.42 6.74
N SER A 243 29.13 -14.36 7.53
CA SER A 243 29.97 -14.32 8.75
C SER A 243 29.48 -15.23 9.87
N ASP A 244 28.17 -15.40 9.96
CA ASP A 244 27.50 -16.12 11.07
C ASP A 244 26.42 -17.09 10.59
N HIS A 245 26.27 -17.23 9.27
CA HIS A 245 25.29 -18.11 8.61
C HIS A 245 23.85 -17.80 9.05
N GLN A 246 23.56 -16.52 9.33
CA GLN A 246 22.23 -16.05 9.74
C GLN A 246 21.60 -15.13 8.70
N TYR A 247 20.27 -15.15 8.65
CA TYR A 247 19.50 -14.18 7.86
C TYR A 247 19.24 -12.90 8.66
N LEU A 248 19.67 -11.78 8.10
CA LEU A 248 19.14 -10.46 8.45
C LEU A 248 17.75 -10.34 7.85
N ARG A 249 16.72 -10.35 8.71
CA ARG A 249 15.32 -10.22 8.29
C ARG A 249 14.86 -8.78 8.38
N LYS A 250 14.05 -8.37 7.39
CA LYS A 250 13.42 -7.06 7.34
C LYS A 250 11.95 -7.23 6.99
N LYS A 251 11.09 -6.86 7.93
CA LYS A 251 9.66 -6.67 7.66
C LYS A 251 9.44 -5.32 6.99
N LEU A 252 8.63 -5.33 5.95
CA LEU A 252 8.26 -4.16 5.18
C LEU A 252 6.79 -3.86 5.44
N ASN A 253 6.54 -2.63 5.87
CA ASN A 253 5.19 -2.13 6.14
C ASN A 253 4.70 -1.38 4.91
N GLY A 254 3.42 -1.56 4.56
CA GLY A 254 2.79 -0.97 3.39
C GLY A 254 2.75 -1.90 2.18
N ILE A 255 2.17 -1.37 1.11
CA ILE A 255 1.97 -2.09 -0.15
C ILE A 255 3.16 -1.80 -1.08
N TYR A 256 3.67 -2.86 -1.69
CA TYR A 256 4.75 -2.81 -2.66
C TYR A 256 4.33 -3.46 -3.98
N GLU A 257 4.77 -2.88 -5.08
CA GLU A 257 4.74 -3.55 -6.38
C GLU A 257 5.77 -4.68 -6.37
N LEU A 258 5.35 -5.89 -6.71
CA LEU A 258 6.22 -7.03 -6.95
C LEU A 258 6.80 -6.92 -8.36
N VAL A 259 7.83 -6.08 -8.48
CA VAL A 259 8.51 -5.75 -9.75
C VAL A 259 9.12 -7.00 -10.37
N ALA A 260 9.71 -7.87 -9.54
CA ALA A 260 10.19 -9.17 -9.96
C ALA A 260 10.06 -10.16 -8.81
N PHE A 261 9.65 -11.38 -9.14
CA PHE A 261 9.70 -12.53 -8.26
C PHE A 261 10.24 -13.70 -9.08
N SER A 262 11.26 -14.37 -8.57
CA SER A 262 11.89 -15.50 -9.25
C SER A 262 12.30 -16.53 -8.23
N GLY A 263 12.03 -17.80 -8.53
CA GLY A 263 12.32 -18.88 -7.62
C GLY A 263 12.27 -20.25 -8.26
N ASN A 264 12.46 -21.27 -7.42
CA ASN A 264 12.37 -22.67 -7.80
C ASN A 264 11.57 -23.46 -6.76
N VAL A 265 11.01 -24.57 -7.24
CA VAL A 265 10.38 -25.62 -6.45
C VAL A 265 11.36 -26.78 -6.38
N SER A 266 11.58 -27.27 -5.16
CA SER A 266 12.51 -28.36 -4.85
C SER A 266 12.04 -29.09 -3.59
N TYR A 267 12.78 -30.12 -3.16
CA TYR A 267 12.47 -30.90 -1.97
C TYR A 267 13.61 -30.93 -0.97
N VAL A 268 13.26 -30.87 0.31
CA VAL A 268 14.16 -31.12 1.44
C VAL A 268 13.42 -32.08 2.37
N ASP A 269 14.05 -33.20 2.74
CA ASP A 269 13.50 -34.18 3.69
C ASP A 269 12.07 -34.65 3.35
N GLY A 270 11.81 -34.86 2.06
CA GLY A 270 10.51 -35.33 1.57
C GLY A 270 9.38 -34.28 1.57
N GLN A 271 9.68 -33.03 1.92
CA GLN A 271 8.73 -31.91 1.88
C GLN A 271 9.06 -30.96 0.72
N PRO A 272 8.03 -30.44 0.02
CA PRO A 272 8.26 -29.41 -1.00
C PRO A 272 8.73 -28.12 -0.34
N MET A 273 9.60 -27.43 -1.05
CA MET A 273 10.20 -26.16 -0.66
C MET A 273 10.19 -25.21 -1.85
N VAL A 274 9.75 -23.98 -1.60
CA VAL A 274 9.89 -22.86 -2.52
C VAL A 274 11.06 -22.01 -2.05
N HIS A 275 12.01 -21.75 -2.94
CA HIS A 275 13.06 -20.76 -2.72
C HIS A 275 12.88 -19.65 -3.74
N ALA A 276 12.53 -18.45 -3.26
CA ALA A 276 12.29 -17.30 -4.12
C ALA A 276 13.01 -16.04 -3.62
N HIS A 277 13.38 -15.19 -4.57
CA HIS A 277 13.87 -13.84 -4.35
C HIS A 277 12.88 -12.84 -4.97
N ALA A 278 12.79 -11.65 -4.39
CA ALA A 278 11.89 -10.61 -4.84
C ALA A 278 12.60 -9.27 -4.99
N VAL A 279 12.12 -8.47 -5.95
CA VAL A 279 12.38 -7.03 -6.08
C VAL A 279 11.04 -6.32 -5.90
N LEU A 280 10.98 -5.43 -4.92
CA LEU A 280 9.78 -4.72 -4.50
C LEU A 280 9.95 -3.23 -4.77
N GLY A 281 8.99 -2.62 -5.47
CA GLY A 281 8.95 -1.18 -5.74
C GLY A 281 8.05 -0.46 -4.75
N ASP A 282 8.54 0.60 -4.14
CA ASP A 282 7.75 1.49 -3.29
C ASP A 282 7.06 2.60 -4.13
N PRO A 283 6.15 3.41 -3.54
CA PRO A 283 5.49 4.51 -4.26
C PRO A 283 6.44 5.60 -4.78
N GLY A 284 7.67 5.66 -4.26
CA GLY A 284 8.73 6.54 -4.74
C GLY A 284 9.55 5.93 -5.89
N PHE A 285 9.16 4.76 -6.40
CA PHE A 285 9.89 3.96 -7.38
C PHE A 285 11.29 3.53 -6.92
N GLN A 286 11.54 3.55 -5.60
CA GLN A 286 12.74 2.96 -5.03
C GLN A 286 12.51 1.46 -4.86
N THR A 287 13.56 0.67 -5.09
CA THR A 287 13.47 -0.78 -4.97
C THR A 287 14.14 -1.29 -3.70
N VAL A 288 13.50 -2.26 -3.06
CA VAL A 288 14.12 -3.12 -2.06
C VAL A 288 14.06 -4.57 -2.55
N ALA A 289 15.12 -5.34 -2.32
CA ALA A 289 15.23 -6.70 -2.82
C ALA A 289 15.87 -7.64 -1.80
N GLY A 290 15.61 -8.93 -1.92
CA GLY A 290 16.19 -9.95 -1.06
C GLY A 290 15.57 -11.31 -1.25
N HIS A 291 15.98 -12.24 -0.38
CA HIS A 291 15.33 -13.53 -0.20
C HIS A 291 13.91 -13.31 0.32
N PHE A 292 12.90 -13.89 -0.32
CA PHE A 292 11.50 -13.70 0.06
C PHE A 292 11.09 -14.77 1.05
N PHE A 293 10.84 -14.39 2.31
CA PHE A 293 10.39 -15.33 3.34
C PHE A 293 8.89 -15.54 3.30
N ASP A 294 8.11 -14.45 3.26
CA ASP A 294 6.66 -14.50 3.10
C ASP A 294 6.07 -13.11 2.83
N GLY A 295 4.80 -13.05 2.43
CA GLY A 295 4.02 -11.82 2.23
C GLY A 295 2.56 -12.14 1.92
N ALA A 296 1.68 -11.16 2.07
CA ALA A 296 0.29 -11.25 1.66
C ALA A 296 0.11 -10.59 0.29
N VAL A 297 -0.78 -11.11 -0.54
CA VAL A 297 -1.16 -10.47 -1.81
C VAL A 297 -2.02 -9.24 -1.51
N ALA A 298 -1.54 -8.06 -1.88
CA ALA A 298 -2.26 -6.80 -1.66
C ALA A 298 -3.38 -6.57 -2.70
N VAL A 299 -3.17 -7.06 -3.94
CA VAL A 299 -4.11 -6.87 -5.06
C VAL A 299 -4.35 -8.19 -5.79
N THR A 300 -3.34 -8.64 -6.51
CA THR A 300 -3.27 -9.92 -7.20
C THR A 300 -1.79 -10.28 -7.33
N MET A 301 -1.51 -11.57 -7.44
CA MET A 301 -0.19 -12.05 -7.83
C MET A 301 -0.38 -13.10 -8.92
N GLU A 302 0.18 -12.81 -10.08
CA GLU A 302 0.14 -13.67 -11.26
C GLU A 302 1.45 -14.43 -11.36
N ILE A 303 1.37 -15.76 -11.37
CA ILE A 303 2.53 -16.64 -11.29
C ILE A 303 2.55 -17.54 -12.51
N TYR A 304 3.70 -17.58 -13.17
CA TYR A 304 4.06 -18.63 -14.10
C TYR A 304 4.86 -19.68 -13.34
N LEU A 305 4.32 -20.89 -13.22
CA LEU A 305 4.99 -22.03 -12.63
C LEU A 305 5.31 -23.04 -13.73
N THR A 306 6.58 -23.15 -14.08
CA THR A 306 7.09 -24.21 -14.97
C THR A 306 7.41 -25.44 -14.14
N VAL A 307 6.89 -26.58 -14.54
CA VAL A 307 7.08 -27.87 -13.88
C VAL A 307 8.10 -28.69 -14.68
N PHE A 308 9.06 -29.27 -13.98
CA PHE A 308 10.05 -30.15 -14.58
C PHE A 308 9.65 -31.62 -14.46
N SER A 309 10.19 -32.45 -15.35
CA SER A 309 10.03 -33.91 -15.28
C SER A 309 10.82 -34.54 -14.14
N ASP A 310 11.97 -33.95 -13.81
CA ASP A 310 12.87 -34.46 -12.79
C ASP A 310 12.51 -33.90 -11.42
N LYS A 311 12.63 -34.76 -10.40
CA LYS A 311 12.57 -34.35 -9.01
C LYS A 311 13.83 -33.57 -8.66
N ILE A 312 13.66 -32.39 -8.09
CA ILE A 312 14.78 -31.56 -7.64
C ILE A 312 14.90 -31.67 -6.13
N ALA A 313 15.95 -32.35 -5.66
CA ALA A 313 16.28 -32.44 -4.24
C ALA A 313 17.25 -31.33 -3.81
N ARG A 314 17.36 -31.13 -2.50
CA ARG A 314 18.36 -30.30 -1.87
C ARG A 314 19.04 -31.04 -0.74
N ARG A 315 20.34 -30.83 -0.60
CA ARG A 315 21.16 -31.37 0.50
C ARG A 315 21.76 -30.26 1.32
N ARG A 316 21.90 -30.50 2.62
CA ARG A 316 22.60 -29.58 3.52
C ARG A 316 24.08 -29.57 3.15
N ASP A 317 24.62 -28.38 2.94
CA ASP A 317 26.03 -28.15 2.71
C ASP A 317 26.68 -27.69 4.03
N GLU A 318 27.74 -28.38 4.46
CA GLU A 318 28.39 -28.12 5.75
C GLU A 318 29.24 -26.83 5.75
N GLU A 319 29.79 -26.45 4.60
CA GLU A 319 30.64 -25.26 4.47
C GLU A 319 29.82 -23.98 4.56
N THR A 320 28.71 -23.94 3.83
CA THR A 320 27.81 -22.78 3.75
C THR A 320 26.71 -22.80 4.80
N GLY A 321 26.41 -23.99 5.36
CA GLY A 321 25.28 -24.19 6.24
C GLY A 321 23.93 -24.04 5.54
N LEU A 322 23.86 -24.04 4.21
CA LEU A 322 22.63 -23.86 3.42
C LEU A 322 22.15 -25.19 2.81
N ASN A 323 20.88 -25.23 2.43
CA ASN A 323 20.34 -26.32 1.63
C ASN A 323 20.53 -26.00 0.14
N LEU A 324 21.52 -26.61 -0.49
CA LEU A 324 21.85 -26.40 -1.90
C LEU A 324 21.12 -27.42 -2.78
N LEU A 325 20.88 -27.07 -4.06
CA LEU A 325 20.34 -28.02 -5.03
C LEU A 325 21.28 -29.21 -5.15
N ASP A 326 20.72 -30.42 -5.10
CA ASP A 326 21.44 -31.66 -5.33
C ASP A 326 21.35 -31.98 -6.84
N LEU A 327 22.37 -31.52 -7.56
CA LEU A 327 22.50 -31.65 -9.02
C LEU A 327 23.55 -32.71 -9.39
#